data_AF-A0A1L7CK76-F1
#
_entry.id   AF-A0A1L7CK76-F1
#
_cell.length_a   1.000
_cell.length_b   1.000
_cell.length_c   1.000
_cell.angle_alpha   90.00
_cell.angle_beta   90.00
_cell.angle_gamma   90.00
#
_symmetry.space_group_name_H-M   'P 1'
#
loop_
_entity.id
_entity.type
_entity.pdbx_description
1 polymer ?
#
loop_
_entity_poly.entity_id
_entity_poly.type
_entity_poly.pdbx_seq_one_letter_code
_entity_poly.pdbx_strand_id
1 'polypeptide(L)'
;MHKAIVVFEVEGGSDKGPDGHRKDTLPIVNAIKDAGWESTVIYFHPDRAEEIFREVSENYDGYISRVNPGNIPGGEKGYFELLTNLAEAGLVGMSTPADMMAYGAKDALVKLNDTSLVPEDTRAYYDVEDFHKTFPVTLSYGERVLKQNRGSTGEGIWRVRLADKALAESLTPGTALPLDTELKCTEAVDNKTHDFTLGEFMDFCDKYIIGHNGMLVDMRFMPRIVEGEIRILLVGNEPVFIVHKKPAAGGDSFSATLFSGATYTYDHPDDWPELLELFADARPVIAEKLGDTDTVPLIWTADFMLADGPDGEDTYVLGEINCSCVGFTSELDMGIQEKVAAEAIARVEAQAV
;
A
#
# COMPACT_ATOMS: atom_id res chain seq x y z
N MET A 1 -27.90 13.87 -12.15
CA MET A 1 -26.74 14.36 -11.39
C MET A 1 -27.24 15.25 -10.27
N HIS A 2 -27.04 14.82 -9.03
CA HIS A 2 -27.43 15.48 -7.79
C HIS A 2 -26.48 16.61 -7.38
N LYS A 3 -25.24 16.61 -7.92
CA LYS A 3 -24.09 17.36 -7.43
C LYS A 3 -23.77 17.06 -5.97
N ALA A 4 -23.75 15.78 -5.62
CA ALA A 4 -23.53 15.34 -4.24
C ALA A 4 -22.53 14.16 -4.15
N ILE A 5 -21.53 14.27 -3.28
CA ILE A 5 -20.54 13.22 -3.01
C ILE A 5 -20.54 12.87 -1.53
N VAL A 6 -20.82 11.60 -1.21
CA VAL A 6 -20.81 11.12 0.17
C VAL A 6 -19.40 10.71 0.59
N VAL A 7 -19.03 10.95 1.85
CA VAL A 7 -17.80 10.44 2.44
C VAL A 7 -18.14 9.37 3.47
N PHE A 8 -17.60 8.17 3.32
CA PHE A 8 -17.83 7.08 4.26
C PHE A 8 -16.78 7.06 5.37
N GLU A 9 -17.25 6.84 6.59
CA GLU A 9 -16.45 6.60 7.79
C GLU A 9 -16.96 5.38 8.59
N VAL A 10 -16.22 4.99 9.62
CA VAL A 10 -16.62 4.00 10.63
C VAL A 10 -16.28 4.54 12.01
N GLU A 11 -17.03 4.12 13.03
CA GLU A 11 -16.76 4.49 14.41
C GLU A 11 -15.51 3.78 14.94
N GLY A 12 -14.71 4.49 15.74
CA GLY A 12 -13.50 3.94 16.35
C GLY A 12 -12.29 3.91 15.41
N GLY A 13 -11.19 3.37 15.93
CA GLY A 13 -9.87 3.41 15.29
C GLY A 13 -8.93 4.44 15.91
N SER A 14 -7.63 4.18 15.81
CA SER A 14 -6.58 5.10 16.29
C SER A 14 -6.35 6.32 15.39
N ASP A 15 -7.00 6.34 14.23
CA ASP A 15 -6.91 7.38 13.21
C ASP A 15 -7.98 8.49 13.35
N LYS A 16 -8.89 8.37 14.32
CA LYS A 16 -9.99 9.33 14.56
C LYS A 16 -9.63 10.35 15.65
N GLY A 17 -10.08 11.59 15.46
CA GLY A 17 -10.00 12.67 16.43
C GLY A 17 -11.14 12.66 17.45
N PRO A 18 -11.17 13.63 18.39
CA PRO A 18 -12.23 13.77 19.38
C PRO A 18 -13.63 14.02 18.78
N ASP A 19 -13.69 14.47 17.53
CA ASP A 19 -14.91 14.66 16.75
C ASP A 19 -15.41 13.37 16.08
N GLY A 20 -14.69 12.26 16.24
CA GLY A 20 -15.06 10.96 15.66
C GLY A 20 -14.67 10.81 14.19
N HIS A 21 -13.95 11.79 13.62
CA HIS A 21 -13.56 11.78 12.21
C HIS A 21 -12.06 11.60 12.06
N ARG A 22 -11.62 11.12 10.89
CA ARG A 22 -10.22 11.33 10.51
C ARG A 22 -9.97 12.81 10.33
N LYS A 23 -8.75 13.25 10.67
CA LYS A 23 -8.34 14.65 10.52
C LYS A 23 -8.52 15.19 9.09
N ASP A 24 -8.47 14.33 8.08
CA ASP A 24 -8.63 14.69 6.67
C ASP A 24 -10.06 14.60 6.13
N THR A 25 -11.01 13.94 6.84
CA THR A 25 -12.38 13.75 6.36
C THR A 25 -13.14 15.07 6.24
N LEU A 26 -13.25 15.84 7.33
CA LEU A 26 -14.01 17.09 7.30
C LEU A 26 -13.39 18.15 6.38
N PRO A 27 -12.05 18.29 6.27
CA PRO A 27 -11.43 19.11 5.23
C PRO A 27 -11.88 18.72 3.81
N ILE A 28 -11.92 17.43 3.47
CA ILE A 28 -12.42 16.97 2.16
C ILE A 28 -13.89 17.36 1.97
N VAL A 29 -14.74 17.07 2.95
CA VAL A 29 -16.18 17.40 2.90
C VAL A 29 -16.40 18.91 2.69
N ASN A 30 -15.65 19.73 3.41
CA ASN A 30 -15.76 21.19 3.30
C ASN A 30 -15.24 21.69 1.95
N ALA A 31 -14.13 21.14 1.44
CA ALA A 31 -13.62 21.50 0.12
C ALA A 31 -14.60 21.16 -1.01
N ILE A 32 -15.33 20.04 -0.92
CA ILE A 32 -16.41 19.70 -1.86
C ILE A 32 -17.54 20.72 -1.78
N LYS A 33 -17.94 21.14 -0.56
CA LYS A 33 -18.95 22.18 -0.33
C LYS A 33 -18.56 23.53 -0.87
N ASP A 34 -17.32 23.94 -0.64
CA ASP A 34 -16.79 25.21 -1.11
C ASP A 34 -16.70 25.26 -2.64
N ALA A 35 -16.56 24.10 -3.31
CA ALA A 35 -16.67 23.95 -4.76
C ALA A 35 -18.13 23.93 -5.29
N GLY A 36 -19.14 24.10 -4.42
CA GLY A 36 -20.55 24.18 -4.79
C GLY A 36 -21.26 22.84 -4.95
N TRP A 37 -20.73 21.77 -4.35
CA TRP A 37 -21.32 20.43 -4.31
C TRP A 37 -21.79 20.08 -2.90
N GLU A 38 -22.81 19.24 -2.78
CA GLU A 38 -23.23 18.72 -1.47
C GLU A 38 -22.32 17.59 -1.01
N SER A 39 -22.00 17.55 0.29
CA SER A 39 -21.23 16.45 0.86
C SER A 39 -21.56 16.24 2.34
N THR A 40 -21.61 14.98 2.75
CA THR A 40 -21.79 14.62 4.15
C THR A 40 -20.98 13.38 4.49
N VAL A 41 -20.77 13.17 5.78
CA VAL A 41 -20.19 11.94 6.30
C VAL A 41 -21.31 10.96 6.67
N ILE A 42 -21.21 9.72 6.17
CA ILE A 42 -22.06 8.61 6.61
C ILE A 42 -21.19 7.54 7.28
N TYR A 43 -21.56 7.17 8.50
CA TYR A 43 -20.92 6.07 9.22
C TYR A 43 -21.51 4.73 8.77
N PHE A 44 -20.65 3.84 8.28
CA PHE A 44 -21.05 2.49 7.92
C PHE A 44 -21.25 1.63 9.18
N HIS A 45 -22.42 0.99 9.25
CA HIS A 45 -22.67 -0.14 10.14
C HIS A 45 -23.33 -1.27 9.33
N PRO A 46 -22.94 -2.53 9.55
CA PRO A 46 -23.47 -3.66 8.79
C PRO A 46 -25.00 -3.80 8.93
N ASP A 47 -25.54 -3.53 10.12
CA ASP A 47 -26.98 -3.61 10.39
C ASP A 47 -27.81 -2.52 9.68
N ARG A 48 -27.15 -1.51 9.09
CA ARG A 48 -27.79 -0.41 8.35
C ARG A 48 -27.39 -0.40 6.87
N ALA A 49 -26.72 -1.44 6.36
CA ALA A 49 -26.20 -1.46 5.00
C ALA A 49 -27.29 -1.21 3.93
N GLU A 50 -28.48 -1.80 4.09
CA GLU A 50 -29.61 -1.58 3.15
C GLU A 50 -30.16 -0.16 3.20
N GLU A 51 -30.25 0.43 4.39
CA GLU A 51 -30.70 1.81 4.60
C GLU A 51 -29.71 2.79 3.95
N ILE A 52 -28.42 2.59 4.22
CA ILE A 52 -27.32 3.39 3.66
C ILE A 52 -27.31 3.26 2.14
N PHE A 53 -27.44 2.04 1.60
CA PHE A 53 -27.51 1.82 0.16
C PHE A 53 -28.63 2.65 -0.47
N ARG A 54 -29.84 2.58 0.07
CA ARG A 54 -30.99 3.33 -0.46
C ARG A 54 -30.77 4.84 -0.36
N GLU A 55 -30.38 5.34 0.81
CA GLU A 55 -30.11 6.77 1.00
C GLU A 55 -29.06 7.29 0.02
N VAL A 56 -27.96 6.55 -0.12
CA VAL A 56 -26.83 6.99 -0.93
C VAL A 56 -27.15 6.90 -2.42
N SER A 57 -27.75 5.80 -2.87
CA SER A 57 -28.08 5.60 -4.29
C SER A 57 -29.16 6.55 -4.82
N GLU A 58 -30.04 7.06 -3.95
CA GLU A 58 -31.11 7.99 -4.36
C GLU A 58 -30.68 9.47 -4.36
N ASN A 59 -29.58 9.81 -3.68
CA ASN A 59 -29.26 11.22 -3.38
C ASN A 59 -27.84 11.66 -3.78
N TYR A 60 -26.95 10.74 -4.13
CA TYR A 60 -25.54 11.05 -4.41
C TYR A 60 -25.11 10.52 -5.78
N ASP A 61 -24.10 11.17 -6.35
CA ASP A 61 -23.53 10.79 -7.64
C ASP A 61 -22.20 10.02 -7.49
N GLY A 62 -21.57 10.08 -6.31
CA GLY A 62 -20.30 9.42 -6.05
C GLY A 62 -20.01 9.28 -4.57
N TYR A 63 -18.97 8.50 -4.25
CA TYR A 63 -18.55 8.25 -2.87
C TYR A 63 -17.04 8.23 -2.69
N ILE A 64 -16.57 8.70 -1.53
CA ILE A 64 -15.18 8.59 -1.07
C ILE A 64 -15.14 7.70 0.17
N SER A 65 -14.35 6.63 0.14
CA SER A 65 -14.11 5.82 1.34
C SER A 65 -12.95 6.39 2.17
N ARG A 66 -13.22 6.79 3.41
CA ARG A 66 -12.22 7.16 4.42
C ARG A 66 -12.21 6.15 5.57
N VAL A 67 -12.35 4.87 5.22
CA VAL A 67 -12.47 3.75 6.14
C VAL A 67 -11.20 2.89 6.08
N ASN A 68 -10.49 2.76 7.20
CA ASN A 68 -9.41 1.78 7.29
C ASN A 68 -10.03 0.36 7.35
N PRO A 69 -9.65 -0.58 6.45
CA PRO A 69 -10.25 -1.92 6.41
C PRO A 69 -10.19 -2.67 7.75
N GLY A 70 -9.15 -2.47 8.55
CA GLY A 70 -9.00 -3.11 9.86
C GLY A 70 -10.00 -2.64 10.93
N ASN A 71 -10.66 -1.49 10.70
CA ASN A 71 -11.61 -0.90 11.64
C ASN A 71 -13.07 -1.16 11.25
N ILE A 72 -13.34 -1.89 10.17
CA ILE A 72 -14.71 -2.14 9.70
C ILE A 72 -15.44 -3.08 10.65
N PRO A 73 -16.59 -2.66 11.25
CA PRO A 73 -17.38 -3.54 12.10
C PRO A 73 -17.88 -4.77 11.34
N GLY A 74 -17.58 -5.97 11.84
CA GLY A 74 -17.95 -7.23 11.18
C GLY A 74 -17.03 -7.64 10.02
N GLY A 75 -15.94 -6.90 9.78
CA GLY A 75 -14.99 -7.16 8.70
C GLY A 75 -15.39 -6.52 7.37
N GLU A 76 -14.48 -6.57 6.40
CA GLU A 76 -14.59 -5.81 5.14
C GLU A 76 -15.72 -6.27 4.21
N LYS A 77 -16.16 -7.53 4.30
CA LYS A 77 -17.03 -8.15 3.31
C LYS A 77 -18.31 -7.34 3.06
N GLY A 78 -19.05 -7.02 4.12
CA GLY A 78 -20.30 -6.28 4.00
C GLY A 78 -20.12 -4.83 3.54
N TYR A 79 -18.98 -4.22 3.88
CA TYR A 79 -18.65 -2.87 3.41
C TYR A 79 -18.32 -2.86 1.93
N PHE A 80 -17.51 -3.82 1.46
CA PHE A 80 -17.19 -3.97 0.05
C PHE A 80 -18.42 -4.32 -0.78
N GLU A 81 -19.32 -5.18 -0.27
CA GLU A 81 -20.61 -5.45 -0.91
C GLU A 81 -21.44 -4.16 -1.07
N LEU A 82 -21.51 -3.30 -0.05
CA LEU A 82 -22.17 -1.99 -0.17
C LEU A 82 -21.53 -1.12 -1.26
N LEU A 83 -20.20 -0.97 -1.28
CA LEU A 83 -19.50 -0.14 -2.25
C LEU A 83 -19.67 -0.66 -3.69
N THR A 84 -19.65 -1.98 -3.88
CA THR A 84 -19.94 -2.63 -5.17
C THR A 84 -21.37 -2.33 -5.61
N ASN A 85 -22.36 -2.52 -4.74
CA ASN A 85 -23.77 -2.26 -5.07
C ASN A 85 -23.98 -0.78 -5.44
N LEU A 86 -23.31 0.16 -4.78
CA LEU A 86 -23.38 1.58 -5.12
C LEU A 86 -22.78 1.87 -6.50
N ALA A 87 -21.66 1.25 -6.83
CA ALA A 87 -21.06 1.36 -8.17
C ALA A 87 -21.99 0.78 -9.25
N GLU A 88 -22.61 -0.39 -9.00
CA GLU A 88 -23.62 -0.99 -9.88
C GLU A 88 -24.88 -0.12 -10.04
N ALA A 89 -25.23 0.65 -9.00
CA ALA A 89 -26.30 1.65 -9.05
C ALA A 89 -25.93 2.92 -9.83
N GLY A 90 -24.70 3.01 -10.36
CA GLY A 90 -24.22 4.09 -11.21
C GLY A 90 -23.45 5.20 -10.50
N LEU A 91 -23.13 5.03 -9.21
CA LEU A 91 -22.32 6.01 -8.48
C LEU A 91 -20.84 5.87 -8.85
N VAL A 92 -20.16 7.02 -8.90
CA VAL A 92 -18.72 7.08 -9.14
C VAL A 92 -17.99 6.73 -7.85
N GLY A 93 -17.35 5.57 -7.81
CA GLY A 93 -16.50 5.14 -6.70
C GLY A 93 -15.10 5.71 -6.83
N MET A 94 -14.65 6.48 -5.84
CA MET A 94 -13.31 7.10 -5.88
C MET A 94 -12.16 6.15 -5.56
N SER A 95 -12.47 5.07 -4.83
CA SER A 95 -11.69 3.85 -4.73
C SER A 95 -12.72 2.72 -4.66
N THR A 96 -12.87 1.95 -5.73
CA THR A 96 -13.78 0.79 -5.72
C THR A 96 -13.16 -0.36 -4.91
N PRO A 97 -13.94 -1.36 -4.45
CA PRO A 97 -13.38 -2.56 -3.85
C PRO A 97 -12.35 -3.26 -4.75
N ALA A 98 -12.53 -3.22 -6.07
CA ALA A 98 -11.57 -3.75 -7.01
C ALA A 98 -10.24 -2.99 -6.96
N ASP A 99 -10.27 -1.65 -7.00
CA ASP A 99 -9.05 -0.83 -6.87
C ASP A 99 -8.34 -1.07 -5.53
N MET A 100 -9.11 -1.13 -4.44
CA MET A 100 -8.58 -1.39 -3.09
C MET A 100 -7.84 -2.72 -3.03
N MET A 101 -8.38 -3.76 -3.66
CA MET A 101 -7.76 -5.08 -3.70
C MET A 101 -6.57 -5.13 -4.66
N ALA A 102 -6.66 -4.49 -5.81
CA ALA A 102 -5.63 -4.59 -6.84
C ALA A 102 -4.38 -3.76 -6.53
N TYR A 103 -4.55 -2.55 -5.99
CA TYR A 103 -3.45 -1.66 -5.59
C TYR A 103 -2.99 -1.89 -4.16
N GLY A 104 -3.88 -2.33 -3.26
CA GLY A 104 -3.57 -2.51 -1.84
C GLY A 104 -2.99 -3.88 -1.48
N ALA A 105 -3.16 -4.90 -2.32
CA ALA A 105 -2.56 -6.21 -2.10
C ALA A 105 -1.05 -6.19 -2.36
N LYS A 106 -0.27 -6.95 -1.58
CA LYS A 106 1.19 -6.98 -1.73
C LYS A 106 1.63 -7.60 -3.07
N ASP A 107 0.82 -8.48 -3.66
CA ASP A 107 1.12 -9.05 -4.98
C ASP A 107 1.04 -8.05 -6.14
N ALA A 108 0.61 -6.80 -5.89
CA ALA A 108 0.77 -5.70 -6.84
C ALA A 108 2.22 -5.58 -7.34
N LEU A 109 3.21 -5.84 -6.47
CA LEU A 109 4.62 -5.85 -6.86
C LEU A 109 4.92 -6.96 -7.89
N VAL A 110 4.34 -8.14 -7.71
CA VAL A 110 4.55 -9.28 -8.60
C VAL A 110 3.91 -9.02 -9.96
N LYS A 111 2.76 -8.34 -10.01
CA LYS A 111 2.13 -7.93 -11.27
C LYS A 111 2.96 -6.92 -12.07
N LEU A 112 3.94 -6.27 -11.43
CA LEU A 112 4.82 -5.25 -11.99
C LEU A 112 6.27 -5.75 -12.17
N ASN A 113 6.59 -7.00 -11.86
CA ASN A 113 7.97 -7.52 -11.89
C ASN A 113 8.54 -7.73 -13.32
N ASP A 114 7.71 -7.63 -14.35
CA ASP A 114 8.12 -7.62 -15.75
C ASP A 114 8.43 -6.19 -16.27
N THR A 115 8.39 -5.20 -15.38
CA THR A 115 8.76 -3.81 -15.64
C THR A 115 10.09 -3.47 -14.95
N SER A 116 10.63 -2.27 -15.20
CA SER A 116 11.81 -1.78 -14.47
C SER A 116 11.52 -1.35 -13.02
N LEU A 117 10.25 -1.29 -12.60
CA LEU A 117 9.86 -0.82 -11.26
C LEU A 117 10.19 -1.80 -10.15
N VAL A 118 10.10 -3.10 -10.43
CA VAL A 118 10.17 -4.15 -9.41
C VAL A 118 11.16 -5.22 -9.91
N PRO A 119 12.04 -5.78 -9.04
CA PRO A 119 12.96 -6.82 -9.45
C PRO A 119 12.23 -8.02 -10.06
N GLU A 120 12.69 -8.49 -11.21
CA GLU A 120 12.10 -9.61 -11.96
C GLU A 120 11.96 -10.92 -11.17
N ASP A 121 12.78 -11.09 -10.12
CA ASP A 121 12.75 -12.26 -9.26
C ASP A 121 11.74 -12.16 -8.10
N THR A 122 10.92 -11.10 -8.07
CA THR A 122 9.84 -10.90 -7.10
C THR A 122 8.68 -11.85 -7.40
N ARG A 123 8.16 -12.54 -6.39
CA ARG A 123 7.07 -13.52 -6.55
C ARG A 123 6.12 -13.54 -5.36
N ALA A 124 4.95 -14.15 -5.54
CA ALA A 124 3.97 -14.38 -4.48
C ALA A 124 3.72 -15.87 -4.33
N TYR A 125 3.69 -16.34 -3.08
CA TYR A 125 3.30 -17.69 -2.72
C TYR A 125 1.86 -17.67 -2.22
N TYR A 126 0.98 -18.43 -2.87
CA TYR A 126 -0.44 -18.58 -2.50
C TYR A 126 -0.74 -19.92 -1.82
N ASP A 127 0.22 -20.84 -1.84
CA ASP A 127 0.15 -22.11 -1.12
C ASP A 127 1.50 -22.44 -0.47
N VAL A 128 1.42 -23.22 0.61
CA VAL A 128 2.57 -23.59 1.45
C VAL A 128 3.55 -24.47 0.69
N GLU A 129 3.07 -25.34 -0.19
CA GLU A 129 3.92 -26.28 -0.92
C GLU A 129 4.88 -25.55 -1.87
N ASP A 130 4.36 -24.58 -2.64
CA ASP A 130 5.19 -23.76 -3.52
C ASP A 130 6.20 -22.93 -2.73
N PHE A 131 5.79 -22.31 -1.61
CA PHE A 131 6.71 -21.57 -0.75
C PHE A 131 7.87 -22.45 -0.25
N HIS A 132 7.58 -23.61 0.34
CA HIS A 132 8.59 -24.50 0.91
C HIS A 132 9.52 -25.10 -0.14
N LYS A 133 9.03 -25.28 -1.37
CA LYS A 133 9.82 -25.78 -2.49
C LYS A 133 10.73 -24.70 -3.08
N THR A 134 10.24 -23.47 -3.16
CA THR A 134 10.82 -22.43 -4.00
C THR A 134 11.68 -21.44 -3.19
N PHE A 135 11.28 -21.10 -1.97
CA PHE A 135 12.02 -20.15 -1.14
C PHE A 135 13.48 -20.56 -0.87
N PRO A 136 13.82 -21.83 -0.59
CA PRO A 136 15.21 -22.27 -0.43
C PRO A 136 16.10 -21.98 -1.64
N VAL A 137 15.52 -21.94 -2.85
CA VAL A 137 16.22 -21.60 -4.09
C VAL A 137 16.36 -20.09 -4.22
N THR A 138 15.30 -19.32 -3.99
CA THR A 138 15.36 -17.86 -4.12
C THR A 138 16.32 -17.21 -3.13
N LEU A 139 16.39 -17.70 -1.89
CA LEU A 139 17.31 -17.22 -0.85
C LEU A 139 18.79 -17.48 -1.20
N SER A 140 19.07 -18.43 -2.09
CA SER A 140 20.43 -18.67 -2.58
C SER A 140 20.98 -17.55 -3.48
N TYR A 141 20.12 -16.66 -3.98
CA TYR A 141 20.52 -15.47 -4.76
C TYR A 141 20.91 -14.28 -3.88
N GLY A 142 20.74 -14.39 -2.55
CA GLY A 142 21.04 -13.33 -1.60
C GLY A 142 19.89 -13.06 -0.65
N GLU A 143 20.01 -11.98 0.12
CA GLU A 143 19.02 -11.60 1.12
C GLU A 143 17.65 -11.31 0.48
N ARG A 144 16.58 -11.74 1.17
CA ARG A 144 15.20 -11.59 0.72
C ARG A 144 14.39 -10.79 1.74
N VAL A 145 13.32 -10.15 1.28
CA VAL A 145 12.28 -9.55 2.10
C VAL A 145 10.99 -10.31 1.82
N LEU A 146 10.46 -10.99 2.85
CA LEU A 146 9.16 -11.62 2.81
C LEU A 146 8.10 -10.67 3.36
N LYS A 147 6.98 -10.48 2.68
CA LYS A 147 5.90 -9.56 3.06
C LYS A 147 4.57 -10.29 3.07
N GLN A 148 3.91 -10.37 4.22
CA GLN A 148 2.53 -10.84 4.29
C GLN A 148 1.57 -9.88 3.57
N ASN A 149 0.47 -10.39 3.05
CA ASN A 149 -0.52 -9.55 2.34
C ASN A 149 -1.15 -8.48 3.23
N ARG A 150 -1.51 -8.86 4.45
CA ARG A 150 -2.22 -7.99 5.39
C ARG A 150 -1.39 -7.79 6.64
N GLY A 151 -0.80 -6.62 6.73
CA GLY A 151 -0.06 -6.18 7.89
C GLY A 151 -0.03 -4.66 7.89
N SER A 152 0.10 -4.08 9.08
CA SER A 152 0.29 -2.65 9.22
C SER A 152 1.62 -2.40 9.92
N THR A 153 2.23 -1.25 9.65
CA THR A 153 3.39 -0.78 10.43
C THR A 153 4.59 -1.75 10.50
N GLY A 154 4.79 -2.56 9.46
CA GLY A 154 5.93 -3.47 9.35
C GLY A 154 5.69 -4.89 9.90
N GLU A 155 4.50 -5.17 10.42
CA GLU A 155 4.12 -6.51 10.87
C GLU A 155 4.16 -7.52 9.70
N GLY A 156 4.82 -8.66 9.91
CA GLY A 156 4.95 -9.70 8.89
C GLY A 156 5.75 -9.27 7.65
N ILE A 157 6.62 -8.27 7.80
CA ILE A 157 7.66 -7.92 6.83
C ILE A 157 9.01 -8.35 7.41
N TRP A 158 9.65 -9.31 6.77
CA TRP A 158 10.84 -9.99 7.27
C TRP A 158 12.00 -9.84 6.32
N ARG A 159 13.11 -9.25 6.77
CA ARG A 159 14.41 -9.37 6.11
C ARG A 159 15.02 -10.72 6.49
N VAL A 160 15.32 -11.55 5.52
CA VAL A 160 15.82 -12.92 5.69
C VAL A 160 17.19 -13.04 5.04
N ARG A 161 18.17 -13.50 5.81
CA ARG A 161 19.53 -13.76 5.34
C ARG A 161 20.14 -14.94 6.05
N LEU A 162 21.17 -15.54 5.44
CA LEU A 162 21.96 -16.57 6.10
C LEU A 162 22.72 -15.97 7.29
N ALA A 163 22.82 -16.75 8.37
CA ALA A 163 23.60 -16.38 9.54
C ALA A 163 25.11 -16.38 9.26
N ASP A 164 25.58 -17.34 8.45
CA ASP A 164 26.97 -17.43 8.00
C ASP A 164 27.19 -16.62 6.71
N LYS A 165 27.95 -15.53 6.83
CA LYS A 165 28.32 -14.66 5.71
C LYS A 165 29.26 -15.33 4.71
N ALA A 166 30.18 -16.17 5.17
CA ALA A 166 31.10 -16.87 4.29
C ALA A 166 30.38 -17.93 3.45
N LEU A 167 29.38 -18.60 4.05
CA LEU A 167 28.46 -19.44 3.30
C LEU A 167 27.73 -18.61 2.25
N ALA A 168 27.09 -17.49 2.63
CA ALA A 168 26.36 -16.62 1.70
C ALA A 168 27.19 -16.16 0.49
N GLU A 169 28.46 -15.81 0.69
CA GLU A 169 29.38 -15.39 -0.38
C GLU A 169 29.84 -16.55 -1.29
N SER A 170 29.78 -17.79 -0.81
CA SER A 170 30.27 -18.98 -1.54
C SER A 170 29.16 -19.82 -2.18
N LEU A 171 27.89 -19.47 -1.97
CA LEU A 171 26.75 -20.14 -2.58
C LEU A 171 26.78 -20.05 -4.10
N THR A 172 26.31 -21.11 -4.75
CA THR A 172 25.97 -21.07 -6.17
C THR A 172 24.49 -20.71 -6.30
N PRO A 173 24.14 -19.52 -6.82
CA PRO A 173 22.75 -19.10 -6.95
C PRO A 173 21.92 -20.10 -7.77
N GLY A 174 20.69 -20.34 -7.34
CA GLY A 174 19.80 -21.35 -7.92
C GLY A 174 19.90 -22.74 -7.27
N THR A 175 20.78 -22.93 -6.30
CA THR A 175 20.88 -24.18 -5.53
C THR A 175 19.98 -24.10 -4.30
N ALA A 176 19.06 -25.05 -4.13
CA ALA A 176 18.21 -25.11 -2.95
C ALA A 176 19.06 -25.28 -1.68
N LEU A 177 18.82 -24.41 -0.70
CA LEU A 177 19.48 -24.47 0.60
C LEU A 177 18.94 -25.63 1.45
N PRO A 178 19.79 -26.32 2.23
CA PRO A 178 19.35 -27.29 3.23
C PRO A 178 18.42 -26.66 4.28
N LEU A 179 17.43 -27.41 4.76
CA LEU A 179 16.45 -26.91 5.74
C LEU A 179 17.06 -26.57 7.11
N ASP A 180 18.22 -27.14 7.44
CA ASP A 180 18.99 -26.85 8.65
C ASP A 180 19.93 -25.64 8.49
N THR A 181 19.87 -24.92 7.35
CA THR A 181 20.63 -23.68 7.16
C THR A 181 20.24 -22.63 8.19
N GLU A 182 21.20 -22.12 8.96
CA GLU A 182 20.96 -21.08 9.96
C GLU A 182 20.70 -19.71 9.30
N LEU A 183 19.66 -19.03 9.77
CA LEU A 183 19.17 -17.75 9.27
C LEU A 183 19.13 -16.69 10.36
N LYS A 184 19.31 -15.43 9.94
CA LYS A 184 18.97 -14.24 10.70
C LYS A 184 17.74 -13.60 10.05
N CYS A 185 16.61 -13.60 10.76
CA CYS A 185 15.34 -13.05 10.29
C CYS A 185 14.99 -11.81 11.11
N THR A 186 14.94 -10.63 10.48
CA THR A 186 14.65 -9.35 11.15
C THR A 186 13.25 -8.88 10.77
N GLU A 187 12.37 -8.69 11.74
CA GLU A 187 11.01 -8.19 11.48
C GLU A 187 10.99 -6.65 11.46
N ALA A 188 10.30 -6.06 10.49
CA ALA A 188 10.25 -4.61 10.35
C ALA A 188 9.40 -3.92 11.43
N VAL A 189 8.53 -4.66 12.14
CA VAL A 189 7.66 -4.07 13.17
C VAL A 189 8.46 -3.41 14.30
N ASP A 190 9.59 -4.00 14.69
CA ASP A 190 10.43 -3.50 15.78
C ASP A 190 11.94 -3.64 15.52
N ASN A 191 12.34 -4.00 14.29
CA ASN A 191 13.70 -4.28 13.87
C ASN A 191 14.40 -5.38 14.71
N LYS A 192 13.66 -6.26 15.41
CA LYS A 192 14.29 -7.36 16.13
C LYS A 192 14.69 -8.48 15.19
N THR A 193 15.91 -8.96 15.40
CA THR A 193 16.47 -10.12 14.70
C THR A 193 16.29 -11.37 15.53
N HIS A 194 15.81 -12.42 14.87
CA HIS A 194 15.58 -13.75 15.41
C HIS A 194 16.44 -14.76 14.66
N ASP A 195 16.91 -15.77 15.39
CA ASP A 195 17.62 -16.92 14.84
C ASP A 195 16.62 -18.02 14.51
N PHE A 196 16.71 -18.56 13.30
CA PHE A 196 15.92 -19.70 12.84
C PHE A 196 16.80 -20.64 12.02
N THR A 197 16.41 -21.90 11.90
CA THR A 197 16.77 -22.68 10.72
C THR A 197 15.81 -22.37 9.56
N LEU A 198 16.23 -22.59 8.31
CA LEU A 198 15.40 -22.35 7.13
C LEU A 198 14.04 -23.08 7.21
N GLY A 199 14.03 -24.36 7.61
CA GLY A 199 12.81 -25.13 7.78
C GLY A 199 11.87 -24.52 8.83
N GLU A 200 12.39 -24.20 10.02
CA GLU A 200 11.59 -23.60 11.10
C GLU A 200 11.01 -22.23 10.70
N PHE A 201 11.77 -21.42 9.96
CA PHE A 201 11.28 -20.13 9.50
C PHE A 201 10.19 -20.27 8.44
N MET A 202 10.30 -21.26 7.55
CA MET A 202 9.25 -21.54 6.57
C MET A 202 7.96 -22.01 7.25
N ASP A 203 8.05 -22.98 8.17
CA ASP A 203 6.91 -23.44 8.99
C ASP A 203 6.24 -22.26 9.72
N PHE A 204 7.04 -21.32 10.25
CA PHE A 204 6.52 -20.12 10.91
C PHE A 204 5.76 -19.19 9.93
N CYS A 205 6.20 -19.10 8.68
CA CYS A 205 5.60 -18.25 7.66
C CYS A 205 4.31 -18.82 7.06
N ASP A 206 4.01 -20.11 7.23
CA ASP A 206 2.77 -20.74 6.75
C ASP A 206 1.51 -19.99 7.19
N LYS A 207 1.53 -19.39 8.39
CA LYS A 207 0.45 -18.56 8.93
C LYS A 207 0.08 -17.35 8.06
N TYR A 208 1.00 -16.86 7.22
CA TYR A 208 0.77 -15.73 6.33
C TYR A 208 0.11 -16.15 5.01
N ILE A 209 0.20 -17.45 4.67
CA ILE A 209 -0.35 -18.05 3.45
C ILE A 209 -1.69 -18.72 3.75
N ILE A 210 -1.83 -19.37 4.91
CA ILE A 210 -3.05 -20.08 5.29
C ILE A 210 -4.13 -19.08 5.74
N GLY A 211 -5.25 -19.05 5.02
CA GLY A 211 -6.45 -18.31 5.43
C GLY A 211 -7.01 -17.44 4.32
N HIS A 212 -7.98 -16.60 4.69
CA HIS A 212 -8.62 -15.70 3.74
C HIS A 212 -7.64 -14.61 3.28
N ASN A 213 -7.48 -14.46 1.96
CA ASN A 213 -6.51 -13.57 1.32
C ASN A 213 -5.04 -13.81 1.74
N GLY A 214 -4.71 -15.02 2.21
CA GLY A 214 -3.35 -15.39 2.57
C GLY A 214 -2.44 -15.45 1.35
N MET A 215 -1.29 -14.80 1.46
CA MET A 215 -0.19 -14.87 0.51
C MET A 215 1.09 -14.32 1.16
N LEU A 216 2.23 -14.71 0.61
CA LEU A 216 3.53 -14.19 1.02
C LEU A 216 4.31 -13.73 -0.21
N VAL A 217 4.62 -12.44 -0.26
CA VAL A 217 5.48 -11.88 -1.31
C VAL A 217 6.92 -12.04 -0.92
N ASP A 218 7.74 -12.44 -1.89
CA ASP A 218 9.17 -12.66 -1.78
C ASP A 218 9.89 -11.77 -2.79
N MET A 219 10.62 -10.80 -2.27
CA MET A 219 11.34 -9.77 -3.03
C MET A 219 12.80 -9.76 -2.60
N ARG A 220 13.73 -9.39 -3.47
CA ARG A 220 15.13 -9.18 -3.06
C ARG A 220 15.22 -8.06 -2.03
N PHE A 221 16.12 -8.18 -1.05
CA PHE A 221 16.41 -7.08 -0.14
C PHE A 221 17.15 -5.95 -0.88
N MET A 222 16.65 -4.72 -0.75
CA MET A 222 17.26 -3.51 -1.32
C MET A 222 18.17 -2.84 -0.29
N PRO A 223 19.51 -2.93 -0.40
CA PRO A 223 20.42 -2.49 0.67
C PRO A 223 20.34 -0.99 0.98
N ARG A 224 20.02 -0.18 -0.04
CA ARG A 224 19.90 1.29 0.06
C ARG A 224 18.61 1.74 0.76
N ILE A 225 17.75 0.83 1.25
CA ILE A 225 16.64 1.18 2.16
C ILE A 225 17.12 1.97 3.40
N VAL A 226 18.38 1.79 3.81
CA VAL A 226 19.01 2.56 4.89
C VAL A 226 19.12 4.07 4.60
N GLU A 227 19.07 4.46 3.32
CA GLU A 227 18.99 5.86 2.90
C GLU A 227 17.57 6.42 3.04
N GLY A 228 16.56 5.55 3.02
CA GLY A 228 15.16 5.83 3.30
C GLY A 228 14.22 5.36 2.21
N GLU A 229 12.95 5.20 2.59
CA GLU A 229 11.84 4.95 1.67
C GLU A 229 11.23 6.30 1.27
N ILE A 230 11.03 6.51 -0.03
CA ILE A 230 10.52 7.76 -0.60
C ILE A 230 9.08 7.50 -1.06
N ARG A 231 8.11 8.03 -0.32
CA ARG A 231 6.69 7.91 -0.62
C ARG A 231 6.23 9.10 -1.44
N ILE A 232 5.71 8.83 -2.64
CA ILE A 232 4.93 9.78 -3.41
C ILE A 232 3.49 9.69 -2.94
N LEU A 233 2.90 10.78 -2.46
CA LEU A 233 1.46 10.90 -2.23
C LEU A 233 0.81 11.51 -3.46
N LEU A 234 -0.24 10.85 -3.95
CA LEU A 234 -0.95 11.21 -5.17
C LEU A 234 -2.41 11.54 -4.91
N VAL A 235 -2.89 12.54 -5.63
CA VAL A 235 -4.33 12.78 -5.85
C VAL A 235 -4.61 12.54 -7.33
N GLY A 236 -5.33 11.47 -7.63
CA GLY A 236 -5.45 10.97 -9.01
C GLY A 236 -4.06 10.77 -9.63
N ASN A 237 -3.79 11.45 -10.73
CA ASN A 237 -2.51 11.36 -11.43
C ASN A 237 -1.42 12.31 -10.89
N GLU A 238 -1.79 13.26 -10.04
CA GLU A 238 -0.92 14.36 -9.60
C GLU A 238 -0.13 13.96 -8.34
N PRO A 239 1.21 13.97 -8.39
CA PRO A 239 2.04 13.95 -7.18
C PRO A 239 1.83 15.25 -6.40
N VAL A 240 1.32 15.16 -5.18
CA VAL A 240 1.05 16.34 -4.36
C VAL A 240 2.07 16.55 -3.25
N PHE A 241 2.76 15.47 -2.84
CA PHE A 241 3.68 15.53 -1.72
C PHE A 241 4.66 14.35 -1.67
N ILE A 242 5.86 14.56 -1.12
CA ILE A 242 6.85 13.49 -0.89
C ILE A 242 7.14 13.32 0.60
N VAL A 243 7.03 12.09 1.11
CA VAL A 243 7.50 11.73 2.46
C VAL A 243 8.74 10.87 2.33
N HIS A 244 9.88 11.37 2.81
CA HIS A 244 11.11 10.57 2.90
C HIS A 244 11.26 10.00 4.31
N LYS A 245 11.17 8.68 4.41
CA LYS A 245 11.12 7.91 5.66
C LYS A 245 12.43 7.20 5.87
N LYS A 246 13.30 7.76 6.70
CA LYS A 246 14.62 7.20 6.95
C LYS A 246 14.60 6.25 8.16
N PRO A 247 14.96 4.96 8.02
CA PRO A 247 15.05 4.02 9.14
C PRO A 247 15.97 4.50 10.26
N ALA A 248 15.77 3.94 11.46
CA ALA A 248 16.68 4.15 12.58
C ALA A 248 18.11 3.72 12.21
N ALA A 249 19.11 4.50 12.64
CA ALA A 249 20.50 4.23 12.31
C ALA A 249 21.06 3.02 13.08
N GLY A 250 21.85 2.20 12.39
CA GLY A 250 22.66 1.13 12.97
C GLY A 250 22.00 -0.25 12.97
N GLY A 251 22.83 -1.28 13.18
CA GLY A 251 22.40 -2.67 13.24
C GLY A 251 21.75 -3.15 11.94
N ASP A 252 20.66 -3.91 12.09
CA ASP A 252 19.89 -4.50 10.99
C ASP A 252 18.60 -3.74 10.67
N SER A 253 18.48 -2.52 11.21
CA SER A 253 17.31 -1.68 11.02
C SER A 253 17.11 -1.34 9.54
N PHE A 254 15.93 -1.70 9.04
CA PHE A 254 15.50 -1.40 7.68
C PHE A 254 14.08 -0.87 7.61
N SER A 255 13.34 -0.91 8.73
CA SER A 255 11.97 -0.44 8.79
C SER A 255 11.87 1.08 8.71
N ALA A 256 11.03 1.56 7.80
CA ALA A 256 10.76 2.96 7.56
C ALA A 256 9.54 3.46 8.36
N THR A 257 9.17 2.80 9.47
CA THR A 257 7.99 3.17 10.27
C THR A 257 8.37 4.02 11.49
N LEU A 258 7.53 5.02 11.84
CA LEU A 258 7.75 5.83 13.06
C LEU A 258 7.87 4.97 14.33
N PHE A 259 7.08 3.90 14.44
CA PHE A 259 7.09 3.01 15.61
C PHE A 259 8.41 2.25 15.77
N SER A 260 9.13 2.01 14.68
CA SER A 260 10.43 1.36 14.68
C SER A 260 11.62 2.34 14.79
N GLY A 261 11.33 3.64 14.96
CA GLY A 261 12.31 4.69 15.16
C GLY A 261 12.73 5.44 13.90
N ALA A 262 12.00 5.30 12.79
CA ALA A 262 12.28 6.07 11.58
C ALA A 262 12.03 7.57 11.78
N THR A 263 12.78 8.39 11.03
CA THR A 263 12.59 9.85 10.96
C THR A 263 11.99 10.22 9.63
N TYR A 264 10.96 11.06 9.63
CA TYR A 264 10.27 11.47 8.41
C TYR A 264 10.64 12.91 8.06
N THR A 265 11.01 13.13 6.81
CA THR A 265 11.06 14.45 6.19
C THR A 265 9.96 14.56 5.14
N TYR A 266 9.66 15.81 4.83
CA TYR A 266 8.43 16.26 4.24
C TYR A 266 8.86 17.24 3.15
N ASP A 267 8.86 16.78 1.90
CA ASP A 267 9.50 17.46 0.78
C ASP A 267 8.48 17.80 -0.32
N HIS A 268 8.77 18.82 -1.12
CA HIS A 268 7.94 19.15 -2.27
C HIS A 268 8.26 18.18 -3.43
N PRO A 269 7.30 17.82 -4.29
CA PRO A 269 7.57 17.02 -5.48
C PRO A 269 8.74 17.56 -6.33
N ASP A 270 8.86 18.88 -6.46
CA ASP A 270 9.94 19.54 -7.22
C ASP A 270 11.36 19.27 -6.68
N ASP A 271 11.49 18.79 -5.43
CA ASP A 271 12.77 18.41 -4.84
C ASP A 271 13.26 17.02 -5.31
N TRP A 272 12.41 16.27 -6.05
CA TRP A 272 12.67 14.89 -6.50
C TRP A 272 12.41 14.69 -8.01
N PRO A 273 13.01 15.49 -8.91
CA PRO A 273 12.65 15.51 -10.32
C PRO A 273 12.92 14.17 -11.04
N GLU A 274 14.02 13.48 -10.73
CA GLU A 274 14.38 12.21 -11.37
C GLU A 274 13.39 11.08 -11.02
N LEU A 275 12.96 11.01 -9.74
CA LEU A 275 11.93 10.07 -9.31
C LEU A 275 10.60 10.38 -10.00
N LEU A 276 10.22 11.64 -10.11
CA LEU A 276 8.96 12.03 -10.73
C LEU A 276 8.93 11.80 -12.24
N GLU A 277 10.07 11.96 -12.93
CA GLU A 277 10.20 11.59 -14.34
C GLU A 277 10.01 10.08 -14.53
N LEU A 278 10.73 9.26 -13.75
CA LEU A 278 10.56 7.81 -13.76
C LEU A 278 9.11 7.40 -13.44
N PHE A 279 8.51 8.03 -12.44
CA PHE A 279 7.15 7.72 -12.03
C PHE A 279 6.12 8.14 -13.09
N ALA A 280 6.32 9.26 -13.78
CA ALA A 280 5.43 9.73 -14.83
C ALA A 280 5.34 8.72 -15.99
N ASP A 281 6.47 8.12 -16.36
CA ASP A 281 6.54 7.06 -17.38
C ASP A 281 5.92 5.74 -16.90
N ALA A 282 6.09 5.44 -15.61
CA ALA A 282 5.65 4.17 -15.05
C ALA A 282 4.17 4.15 -14.63
N ARG A 283 3.58 5.30 -14.28
CA ARG A 283 2.19 5.41 -13.80
C ARG A 283 1.16 4.82 -14.77
N PRO A 284 1.21 5.06 -16.10
CA PRO A 284 0.28 4.42 -17.04
C PRO A 284 0.38 2.89 -17.01
N VAL A 285 1.59 2.35 -16.88
CA VAL A 285 1.83 0.89 -16.80
C VAL A 285 1.27 0.32 -15.49
N ILE A 286 1.40 1.06 -14.38
CA ILE A 286 0.76 0.70 -13.10
C ILE A 286 -0.77 0.68 -13.26
N ALA A 287 -1.33 1.70 -13.90
CA ALA A 287 -2.77 1.80 -14.11
C ALA A 287 -3.30 0.65 -14.99
N GLU A 288 -2.59 0.30 -16.06
CA GLU A 288 -2.95 -0.81 -16.96
C GLU A 288 -2.85 -2.17 -16.26
N LYS A 289 -1.80 -2.40 -15.46
CA LYS A 289 -1.55 -3.72 -14.83
C LYS A 289 -2.34 -3.95 -13.55
N LEU A 290 -2.71 -2.90 -12.83
CA LEU A 290 -3.41 -2.99 -11.55
C LEU A 290 -4.86 -2.50 -11.61
N GLY A 291 -5.18 -1.52 -12.46
CA GLY A 291 -6.53 -0.94 -12.53
C GLY A 291 -7.47 -1.75 -13.41
N ASP A 292 -8.76 -1.67 -13.10
CA ASP A 292 -9.82 -2.26 -13.93
C ASP A 292 -10.30 -1.32 -15.06
N THR A 293 -9.97 -0.03 -14.98
CA THR A 293 -10.55 1.02 -15.84
C THR A 293 -9.52 1.98 -16.45
N ASP A 294 -8.23 1.59 -16.51
CA ASP A 294 -7.09 2.46 -16.86
C ASP A 294 -6.99 3.74 -15.99
N THR A 295 -7.77 3.82 -14.91
CA THR A 295 -7.73 4.91 -13.94
C THR A 295 -6.98 4.50 -12.67
N VAL A 296 -6.42 5.50 -12.01
CA VAL A 296 -5.75 5.34 -10.71
C VAL A 296 -6.69 5.76 -9.57
N PRO A 297 -6.47 5.25 -8.34
CA PRO A 297 -7.29 5.64 -7.19
C PRO A 297 -7.27 7.15 -6.92
N LEU A 298 -8.30 7.67 -6.24
CA LEU A 298 -8.38 9.10 -5.92
C LEU A 298 -7.24 9.57 -5.00
N ILE A 299 -6.95 8.83 -3.94
CA ILE A 299 -5.83 9.11 -3.03
C ILE A 299 -5.02 7.83 -2.88
N TRP A 300 -3.75 7.88 -3.25
CA TRP A 300 -2.89 6.71 -3.19
C TRP A 300 -1.43 7.09 -3.04
N THR A 301 -0.60 6.11 -2.73
CA THR A 301 0.84 6.27 -2.59
C THR A 301 1.60 5.23 -3.38
N ALA A 302 2.78 5.63 -3.85
CA ALA A 302 3.80 4.73 -4.36
C ALA A 302 5.09 4.97 -3.56
N ASP A 303 5.58 3.92 -2.92
CA ASP A 303 6.71 3.98 -2.01
C ASP A 303 7.93 3.34 -2.68
N PHE A 304 8.98 4.11 -2.85
CA PHE A 304 10.20 3.74 -3.57
C PHE A 304 11.39 3.60 -2.63
N MET A 305 12.34 2.77 -3.03
CA MET A 305 13.67 2.67 -2.44
C MET A 305 14.69 3.03 -3.51
N LEU A 306 15.77 3.70 -3.10
CA LEU A 306 16.94 3.83 -3.97
C LEU A 306 17.56 2.45 -4.23
N ALA A 307 18.15 2.31 -5.40
CA ALA A 307 18.96 1.18 -5.81
C ALA A 307 20.05 1.65 -6.78
N ASP A 308 21.05 0.80 -6.98
CA ASP A 308 22.11 1.08 -7.96
C ASP A 308 21.68 0.52 -9.32
N GLY A 309 21.66 1.40 -10.33
CA GLY A 309 21.45 1.03 -11.72
C GLY A 309 22.66 0.29 -12.32
N PRO A 310 22.54 -0.21 -13.57
CA PRO A 310 23.59 -1.01 -14.21
C PRO A 310 24.96 -0.32 -14.27
N ASP A 311 25.01 1.01 -14.37
CA ASP A 311 26.24 1.81 -14.45
C ASP A 311 26.58 2.51 -13.12
N GLY A 312 25.89 2.16 -12.03
CA GLY A 312 26.08 2.72 -10.69
C GLY A 312 25.37 4.06 -10.44
N GLU A 313 24.49 4.48 -11.35
CA GLU A 313 23.57 5.60 -11.20
C GLU A 313 22.43 5.28 -10.21
N ASP A 314 21.79 6.31 -9.68
CA ASP A 314 20.59 6.12 -8.86
C ASP A 314 19.43 5.63 -9.73
N THR A 315 18.78 4.56 -9.26
CA THR A 315 17.48 4.11 -9.77
C THR A 315 16.52 3.88 -8.61
N TYR A 316 15.24 3.69 -8.93
CA TYR A 316 14.17 3.57 -7.95
C TYR A 316 13.44 2.24 -8.09
N VAL A 317 13.31 1.53 -6.98
CA VAL A 317 12.59 0.27 -6.89
C VAL A 317 11.32 0.47 -6.08
N LEU A 318 10.17 0.13 -6.67
CA LEU A 318 8.88 0.19 -6.01
C LEU A 318 8.80 -0.90 -4.91
N GLY A 319 8.57 -0.46 -3.68
CA GLY A 319 8.46 -1.31 -2.49
C GLY A 319 7.03 -1.56 -2.04
N GLU A 320 6.12 -0.60 -2.26
CA GLU A 320 4.72 -0.69 -1.85
C GLU A 320 3.86 0.30 -2.66
N ILE A 321 2.61 -0.09 -2.90
CA ILE A 321 1.53 0.79 -3.32
C ILE A 321 0.42 0.71 -2.26
N ASN A 322 -0.26 1.83 -2.01
CA ASN A 322 -1.40 1.84 -1.10
C ASN A 322 -2.47 2.83 -1.58
N CYS A 323 -3.73 2.41 -1.59
CA CYS A 323 -4.88 3.27 -1.90
C CYS A 323 -6.02 3.13 -0.86
N SER A 324 -5.79 2.34 0.19
CA SER A 324 -6.79 2.03 1.21
C SER A 324 -6.68 3.02 2.36
N CYS A 325 -7.51 4.07 2.32
CA CYS A 325 -7.60 5.07 3.39
C CYS A 325 -6.26 5.78 3.72
N VAL A 326 -5.46 6.06 2.68
CA VAL A 326 -4.22 6.86 2.78
C VAL A 326 -4.55 8.23 3.36
N GLY A 327 -3.83 8.67 4.39
CA GLY A 327 -4.02 9.97 5.03
C GLY A 327 -2.95 10.99 4.70
N PHE A 328 -3.34 12.26 4.70
CA PHE A 328 -2.47 13.45 4.53
C PHE A 328 -2.66 14.43 5.70
N THR A 329 -2.79 13.86 6.91
CA THR A 329 -3.36 14.54 8.07
C THR A 329 -2.47 15.60 8.74
N SER A 330 -1.20 15.70 8.35
CA SER A 330 -0.24 16.68 8.90
C SER A 330 0.02 17.86 7.96
N GLU A 331 -0.59 17.86 6.77
CA GLU A 331 -0.28 18.73 5.63
C GLU A 331 -1.54 19.38 5.04
N LEU A 332 -2.59 19.54 5.86
CA LEU A 332 -3.88 20.11 5.43
C LEU A 332 -3.73 21.56 4.92
N ASP A 333 -2.66 22.25 5.29
CA ASP A 333 -2.32 23.60 4.83
C ASP A 333 -1.76 23.62 3.40
N MET A 334 -1.43 22.47 2.81
CA MET A 334 -0.89 22.35 1.45
C MET A 334 -1.94 22.29 0.35
N GLY A 335 -3.22 22.41 0.70
CA GLY A 335 -4.30 22.45 -0.28
C GLY A 335 -4.68 21.08 -0.88
N ILE A 336 -4.33 19.99 -0.19
CA ILE A 336 -4.55 18.62 -0.69
C ILE A 336 -6.05 18.31 -0.74
N GLN A 337 -6.83 18.72 0.25
CA GLN A 337 -8.29 18.51 0.27
C GLN A 337 -9.02 19.16 -0.90
N GLU A 338 -8.56 20.32 -1.37
CA GLU A 338 -9.13 21.02 -2.53
C GLU A 338 -8.80 20.26 -3.82
N LYS A 339 -7.59 19.70 -3.94
CA LYS A 339 -7.22 18.82 -5.06
C LYS A 339 -8.07 17.55 -5.06
N VAL A 340 -8.27 16.92 -3.89
CA VAL A 340 -9.12 15.74 -3.73
C VAL A 340 -10.56 16.05 -4.13
N ALA A 341 -11.11 17.18 -3.66
CA ALA A 341 -12.46 17.60 -4.02
C ALA A 341 -12.59 17.86 -5.53
N ALA A 342 -11.64 18.59 -6.12
CA ALA A 342 -11.63 18.89 -7.55
C ALA A 342 -11.57 17.62 -8.43
N GLU A 343 -10.67 16.70 -8.10
CA GLU A 343 -10.53 15.42 -8.81
C GLU A 343 -11.78 14.55 -8.66
N ALA A 344 -12.35 14.46 -7.44
CA ALA A 344 -13.57 13.70 -7.20
C ALA A 344 -14.76 14.27 -7.99
N ILE A 345 -14.93 15.59 -7.99
CA ILE A 345 -15.96 16.28 -8.77
C ILE A 345 -15.76 16.03 -10.27
N ALA A 346 -14.53 16.18 -10.77
CA ALA A 346 -14.22 15.97 -12.18
C ALA A 346 -14.55 14.55 -12.65
N ARG A 347 -14.27 13.52 -11.83
CA ARG A 347 -14.63 12.12 -12.13
C ARG A 347 -16.15 11.92 -12.22
N VAL A 348 -16.91 12.52 -11.30
CA VAL A 348 -18.37 12.46 -11.35
C VAL A 348 -18.90 13.15 -12.61
N GLU A 349 -18.41 14.35 -12.92
CA GLU A 349 -18.83 15.09 -14.11
C GLU A 349 -18.50 14.35 -15.40
N ALA A 350 -17.35 13.66 -15.46
CA ALA A 350 -16.94 12.88 -16.63
C ALA A 350 -17.84 11.66 -16.88
N GLN A 351 -18.37 11.01 -15.84
CA GLN A 351 -19.29 9.87 -15.98
C GLN A 351 -20.71 10.30 -16.40
N ALA A 352 -21.07 11.57 -16.19
CA ALA A 352 -22.37 12.11 -16.55
C ALA A 352 -22.50 12.52 -18.04
N VAL A 353 -21.38 12.52 -18.79
CA VAL A 353 -21.30 12.81 -20.23
C VAL A 353 -21.33 11.53 -21.03
#